data_AF-A0A835QNB4-F1
#
_entry.id   AF-A0A835QNB4-F1
#
_cell.length_a   1.000
_cell.length_b   1.000
_cell.length_c   1.000
_cell.angle_alpha   90.00
_cell.angle_beta   90.00
_cell.angle_gamma   90.00
#
_symmetry.space_group_name_H-M   'P 1'
#
loop_
_entity.id
_entity.type
_entity.pdbx_description
1 polymer ?
#
loop_
_entity_poly.entity_id
_entity_poly.type
_entity_poly.pdbx_seq_one_letter_code
_entity_poly.pdbx_strand_id
1 'polypeptide(L)'
;MASTSEKPMPFYDFPIDVQLNILSFLSPTEISAFACTCRRFATLCSPSADIWLSLCERRWGSKTHLRRWSRPCRLACRKALDRWENLIGFWRRSPGAPPRVLCGASCIIGSRVSPSFVLLLRCPGKIPFLWLGISPAGGALTYLHPGRLFDYPACLDKALSDSDVIPVTISFMGCKHFIIEESLSFAEISS
;
A
#
# COMPACT_ATOMS: atom_id res chain seq x y z
N MET A 1 35.09 46.40 5.38
CA MET A 1 34.13 45.32 5.69
C MET A 1 34.01 44.45 4.46
N ALA A 2 34.65 43.27 4.45
CA ALA A 2 34.56 42.35 3.33
C ALA A 2 33.20 41.62 3.41
N SER A 3 32.34 41.84 2.42
CA SER A 3 31.14 41.04 2.21
C SER A 3 31.57 39.63 1.81
N THR A 4 31.43 38.65 2.70
CA THR A 4 31.54 37.25 2.36
C THR A 4 30.40 36.91 1.41
N SER A 5 30.68 36.90 0.11
CA SER A 5 29.80 36.35 -0.91
C SER A 5 29.75 34.83 -0.69
N GLU A 6 28.86 34.37 0.19
CA GLU A 6 28.57 32.95 0.33
C GLU A 6 28.06 32.42 -1.01
N LYS A 7 28.90 31.62 -1.70
CA LYS A 7 28.47 30.91 -2.89
C LYS A 7 27.36 29.93 -2.46
N PRO A 8 26.22 29.91 -3.14
CA PRO A 8 25.18 28.94 -2.83
C PRO A 8 25.73 27.53 -3.01
N MET A 9 25.56 26.70 -1.98
CA MET A 9 25.94 25.30 -2.02
C MET A 9 25.07 24.58 -3.08
N PRO A 10 25.67 23.86 -4.04
CA PRO A 10 24.91 23.15 -5.06
C PRO A 10 24.18 21.94 -4.47
N PHE A 11 23.04 21.57 -5.06
CA PHE A 11 22.17 20.52 -4.54
C PHE A 11 22.86 19.17 -4.28
N TYR A 12 23.85 18.83 -5.11
CA TYR A 12 24.54 17.55 -5.02
C TYR A 12 25.52 17.45 -3.82
N ASP A 13 25.81 18.57 -3.14
CA ASP A 13 26.65 18.63 -1.94
C ASP A 13 25.86 18.33 -0.67
N PHE A 14 24.52 18.38 -0.73
CA PHE A 14 23.71 17.94 0.41
C PHE A 14 23.89 16.44 0.69
N PRO A 15 23.79 16.00 1.95
CA PRO A 15 23.67 14.59 2.30
C PRO A 15 22.50 13.91 1.56
N ILE A 16 22.63 12.61 1.29
CA ILE A 16 21.67 11.85 0.47
C ILE A 16 20.25 11.89 1.05
N ASP A 17 20.13 11.78 2.37
CA ASP A 17 18.87 11.85 3.12
C ASP A 17 18.20 13.22 2.98
N VAL A 18 18.99 14.31 2.99
CA VAL A 18 18.49 15.67 2.77
C VAL A 18 18.01 15.83 1.33
N GLN A 19 18.79 15.35 0.35
CA GLN A 19 18.37 15.36 -1.07
C GLN A 19 17.05 14.59 -1.26
N LEU A 20 16.94 13.39 -0.71
CA LEU A 20 15.73 12.56 -0.79
C LEU A 20 14.53 13.22 -0.11
N ASN A 21 14.75 13.89 1.04
CA ASN A 21 13.70 14.62 1.73
C ASN A 21 13.19 15.80 0.90
N ILE A 22 14.07 16.58 0.29
CA ILE A 22 13.70 17.69 -0.61
C ILE A 22 12.91 17.15 -1.82
N LEU A 23 13.43 16.11 -2.47
CA LEU A 23 12.77 15.51 -3.63
C LEU A 23 11.43 14.84 -3.29
N SER A 24 11.19 14.48 -2.02
CA SER A 24 9.92 13.89 -1.57
C SER A 24 8.72 14.84 -1.69
N PHE A 25 8.95 16.15 -1.87
CA PHE A 25 7.89 17.13 -2.11
C PHE A 25 7.41 17.15 -3.56
N LEU A 26 8.16 16.54 -4.48
CA LEU A 26 7.87 16.59 -5.90
C LEU A 26 6.86 15.51 -6.32
N SER A 27 6.09 15.82 -7.36
CA SER A 27 5.27 14.86 -8.07
C SER A 27 6.15 13.86 -8.86
N PRO A 28 5.63 12.67 -9.21
CA PRO A 28 6.38 11.70 -10.01
C PRO A 28 6.88 12.28 -11.34
N THR A 29 6.09 13.16 -11.97
CA THR A 29 6.44 13.82 -13.23
C THR A 29 7.65 14.76 -13.06
N GLU A 30 7.67 15.53 -11.98
CA GLU A 30 8.80 16.42 -11.65
C GLU A 30 10.06 15.63 -11.31
N ILE A 31 9.93 14.47 -10.65
CA ILE A 31 11.05 13.56 -10.38
C ILE A 31 11.61 12.98 -11.67
N SER A 32 10.76 12.61 -12.63
CA SER A 32 11.22 12.17 -13.96
C SER A 32 11.97 13.29 -14.69
N ALA A 33 11.45 14.52 -14.65
CA ALA A 33 12.13 15.67 -15.25
C ALA A 33 13.49 15.94 -14.57
N PHE A 34 13.54 15.88 -13.23
CA PHE A 34 14.77 16.04 -12.45
C PHE A 34 15.81 14.96 -12.78
N ALA A 35 15.39 13.70 -12.88
CA ALA A 35 16.25 12.57 -13.24
C ALA A 35 16.95 12.77 -14.60
N CYS A 36 16.29 13.44 -15.55
CA CYS A 36 16.84 13.72 -16.88
C CYS A 36 17.93 14.80 -16.90
N THR A 37 18.11 15.57 -15.82
CA THR A 37 19.07 16.68 -15.81
C THR A 37 20.53 16.22 -15.67
N CYS A 38 20.80 15.09 -15.01
CA CYS A 38 22.14 14.49 -14.97
C CYS A 38 22.13 12.98 -14.65
N ARG A 39 23.21 12.29 -15.00
CA ARG A 39 23.37 10.84 -14.73
C ARG A 39 23.31 10.49 -13.25
N ARG A 40 23.84 11.35 -12.36
CA ARG A 40 23.80 11.14 -10.91
C ARG A 40 22.38 11.24 -10.35
N PHE A 41 21.54 12.08 -10.92
CA PHE A 41 20.14 12.18 -10.51
C PHE A 41 19.29 11.07 -11.14
N ALA A 42 19.63 10.59 -12.33
CA ALA A 42 19.02 9.39 -12.89
C ALA A 42 19.20 8.16 -11.98
N THR A 43 20.38 7.98 -11.39
CA THR A 43 20.60 6.88 -10.43
C THR A 43 19.85 7.11 -9.12
N LEU A 44 19.81 8.36 -8.62
CA LEU A 44 19.04 8.76 -7.43
C LEU A 44 17.53 8.54 -7.58
N CYS A 45 17.02 8.64 -8.80
CA CYS A 45 15.60 8.49 -9.13
C CYS A 45 15.25 7.14 -9.78
N SER A 46 16.19 6.18 -9.74
CA SER A 46 15.96 4.85 -10.30
C SER A 46 14.77 4.12 -9.64
N PRO A 47 14.11 3.16 -10.30
CA PRO A 47 12.90 2.50 -9.76
C PRO A 47 13.07 1.82 -8.39
N SER A 48 14.30 1.42 -8.05
CA SER A 48 14.67 0.80 -6.78
C SER A 48 15.18 1.80 -5.73
N ALA A 49 15.37 3.07 -6.11
CA ALA A 49 15.94 4.08 -5.23
C ALA A 49 15.02 4.43 -4.05
N ASP A 50 15.64 4.86 -2.96
CA ASP A 50 14.98 5.26 -1.72
C ASP A 50 14.03 6.45 -1.88
N ILE A 51 14.12 7.21 -2.99
CA ILE A 51 13.23 8.34 -3.25
C ILE A 51 11.76 7.91 -3.31
N TRP A 52 11.49 6.76 -3.93
CA TRP A 52 10.12 6.25 -4.06
C TRP A 52 9.55 5.82 -2.71
N LEU A 53 10.39 5.31 -1.80
CA LEU A 53 9.96 5.06 -0.43
C LEU A 53 9.71 6.36 0.32
N SER A 54 10.62 7.34 0.21
CA SER A 54 10.49 8.65 0.87
C SER A 54 9.19 9.36 0.46
N LEU A 55 8.87 9.31 -0.83
CA LEU A 55 7.60 9.75 -1.39
C LEU A 55 6.37 9.02 -0.82
N CYS A 56 6.47 7.71 -0.62
CA CYS A 56 5.38 6.92 -0.07
C CYS A 56 5.21 7.16 1.44
N GLU A 57 6.30 7.20 2.20
CA GLU A 57 6.32 7.52 3.64
C GLU A 57 5.71 8.89 3.92
N ARG A 58 6.03 9.89 3.09
CA ARG A 58 5.45 11.22 3.21
C ARG A 58 3.93 11.23 3.07
N ARG A 59 3.36 10.46 2.14
CA ARG A 59 1.92 10.47 1.83
C ARG A 59 1.11 9.46 2.65
N TRP A 60 1.68 8.28 2.91
CA TRP A 60 0.99 7.16 3.55
C TRP A 60 1.64 6.68 4.84
N GLY A 61 2.84 7.13 5.23
CA GLY A 61 3.58 6.60 6.38
C GLY A 61 2.88 6.75 7.74
N SER A 62 1.94 7.68 7.87
CA SER A 62 1.09 7.79 9.07
C SER A 62 -0.03 6.72 9.12
N LYS A 63 -0.32 6.08 7.99
CA LYS A 63 -1.38 5.07 7.82
C LYS A 63 -0.83 3.66 7.56
N THR A 64 0.41 3.55 7.10
CA THR A 64 1.05 2.29 6.70
C THR A 64 2.47 2.20 7.28
N HIS A 65 2.88 1.01 7.71
CA HIS A 65 4.27 0.76 8.11
C HIS A 65 5.10 0.31 6.90
N LEU A 66 5.28 1.18 5.89
CA LEU A 66 5.89 0.83 4.61
C LEU A 66 7.27 0.18 4.72
N ARG A 67 8.07 0.54 5.74
CA ARG A 67 9.34 -0.12 6.04
C ARG A 67 9.24 -1.63 6.34
N ARG A 68 8.07 -2.10 6.77
CA ARG A 68 7.77 -3.51 7.03
C ARG A 68 7.26 -4.25 5.79
N TRP A 69 6.99 -3.54 4.69
CA TRP A 69 6.61 -4.18 3.42
C TRP A 69 7.89 -4.80 2.86
N SER A 70 7.81 -6.06 2.45
CA SER A 70 8.94 -6.85 1.92
C SER A 70 9.60 -6.11 0.77
N ARG A 71 10.83 -5.56 0.94
CA ARG A 71 11.58 -4.69 0.00
C ARG A 71 11.19 -4.85 -1.48
N PRO A 72 10.06 -4.29 -1.95
CA PRO A 72 9.62 -4.52 -3.30
C PRO A 72 10.32 -3.49 -4.18
N CYS A 73 10.14 -3.60 -5.49
CA CYS A 73 10.39 -2.46 -6.37
C CYS A 73 9.61 -1.24 -5.82
N ARG A 74 10.31 -0.23 -5.30
CA ARG A 74 9.71 0.88 -4.54
C ARG A 74 8.80 1.74 -5.41
N LEU A 75 9.12 1.84 -6.70
CA LEU A 75 8.24 2.42 -7.70
C LEU A 75 6.93 1.62 -7.88
N ALA A 76 7.00 0.29 -7.89
CA ALA A 76 5.81 -0.56 -7.96
C ALA A 76 4.95 -0.38 -6.69
N CYS A 77 5.59 -0.25 -5.54
CA CYS A 77 4.92 0.09 -4.28
C CYS A 77 4.14 1.41 -4.38
N ARG A 78 4.76 2.46 -4.90
CA ARG A 78 4.06 3.73 -5.11
C ARG A 78 2.87 3.60 -6.05
N LYS A 79 3.04 2.91 -7.18
CA LYS A 79 1.94 2.70 -8.15
C LYS A 79 0.78 1.92 -7.55
N ALA A 80 1.06 0.90 -6.74
CA ALA A 80 0.04 0.13 -6.05
C ALA A 80 -0.70 0.96 -5.00
N LEU A 81 0.02 1.71 -4.16
CA LEU A 81 -0.58 2.57 -3.15
C LEU A 81 -1.43 3.69 -3.75
N ASP A 82 -0.98 4.28 -4.87
CA ASP A 82 -1.75 5.31 -5.58
C ASP A 82 -3.06 4.74 -6.14
N ARG A 83 -3.04 3.51 -6.68
CA ARG A 83 -4.26 2.80 -7.10
C ARG A 83 -5.18 2.47 -5.91
N TRP A 84 -4.60 2.00 -4.81
CA TRP A 84 -5.36 1.55 -3.65
C TRP A 84 -5.79 2.66 -2.71
N GLU A 85 -5.32 3.89 -2.89
CA GLU A 85 -5.78 5.02 -2.08
C GLU A 85 -7.30 5.18 -2.16
N ASN A 86 -7.86 4.96 -3.35
CA ASN A 86 -9.30 4.94 -3.59
C ASN A 86 -10.01 3.71 -3.01
N LEU A 87 -9.32 2.77 -2.35
CA LEU A 87 -9.90 1.66 -1.58
C LEU A 87 -9.87 1.93 -0.08
N ILE A 88 -9.11 2.93 0.38
CA ILE A 88 -8.99 3.22 1.81
C ILE A 88 -10.23 3.98 2.25
N GLY A 89 -11.00 3.40 3.17
CA GLY A 89 -12.20 4.05 3.70
C GLY A 89 -13.33 3.08 4.04
N PHE A 90 -14.55 3.62 4.00
CA PHE A 90 -15.77 2.87 4.29
C PHE A 90 -16.50 2.53 3.00
N TRP A 91 -16.87 1.26 2.87
CA TRP A 91 -17.51 0.71 1.68
C TRP A 91 -18.84 0.08 2.04
N ARG A 92 -19.71 -0.06 1.05
CA ARG A 92 -20.95 -0.82 1.17
C ARG A 92 -21.02 -1.86 0.08
N ARG A 93 -21.25 -3.13 0.44
CA ARG A 93 -21.54 -4.16 -0.56
C ARG A 93 -22.90 -3.88 -1.17
N SER A 94 -23.03 -3.93 -2.48
CA SER A 94 -24.34 -3.84 -3.15
C SER A 94 -24.76 -5.24 -3.61
N PRO A 95 -25.88 -5.82 -3.13
CA PRO A 95 -26.71 -5.44 -1.98
C PRO A 95 -26.14 -6.03 -0.67
N GLY A 96 -26.09 -5.27 0.43
CA GLY A 96 -25.64 -5.79 1.73
C GLY A 96 -24.94 -4.79 2.68
N ALA A 97 -24.50 -5.34 3.83
CA ALA A 97 -23.87 -4.61 4.94
C ALA A 97 -22.54 -3.92 4.56
N PRO A 98 -22.08 -2.90 5.32
CA PRO A 98 -20.89 -2.12 4.98
C PRO A 98 -19.56 -2.80 5.37
N PRO A 99 -18.70 -3.18 4.41
CA PRO A 99 -17.29 -3.43 4.69
C PRO A 99 -16.51 -2.14 5.01
N ARG A 100 -15.56 -2.21 5.93
CA ARG A 100 -14.57 -1.15 6.18
C ARG A 100 -13.21 -1.62 5.69
N VAL A 101 -12.45 -0.79 5.00
CA VAL A 101 -11.08 -1.14 4.60
C VAL A 101 -10.10 -0.29 5.40
N LEU A 102 -9.20 -0.95 6.12
CA LEU A 102 -8.19 -0.36 6.98
C LEU A 102 -6.79 -0.69 6.45
N CYS A 103 -5.86 0.24 6.60
CA CYS A 103 -4.45 -0.02 6.29
C CYS A 103 -3.79 -0.80 7.44
N GLY A 104 -3.07 -1.87 7.10
CA GLY A 104 -2.25 -2.65 8.02
C GLY A 104 -0.75 -2.35 7.84
N ALA A 105 0.07 -2.99 8.67
CA ALA A 105 1.51 -2.74 8.72
C ALA A 105 2.26 -3.17 7.44
N SER A 106 1.85 -4.26 6.79
CA SER A 106 2.49 -4.83 5.59
C SER A 106 1.55 -5.01 4.39
N CYS A 107 0.27 -4.71 4.57
CA CYS A 107 -0.79 -4.90 3.58
C CYS A 107 -1.98 -3.97 3.90
N ILE A 108 -2.85 -3.71 2.94
CA ILE A 108 -4.16 -3.11 3.20
C ILE A 108 -5.15 -4.24 3.48
N ILE A 109 -5.93 -4.11 4.56
CA ILE A 109 -6.86 -5.15 5.04
C ILE A 109 -8.29 -4.61 4.99
N GLY A 110 -9.13 -5.23 4.17
CA GLY A 110 -10.58 -5.08 4.23
C GLY A 110 -11.16 -5.89 5.37
N SER A 111 -11.98 -5.28 6.21
CA SER A 111 -12.73 -5.91 7.31
C SER A 111 -14.23 -5.67 7.19
N ARG A 112 -15.04 -6.71 7.31
CA ARG A 112 -16.50 -6.58 7.46
C ARG A 112 -16.80 -6.13 8.89
N VAL A 113 -17.72 -5.20 9.03
CA VAL A 113 -18.28 -4.86 10.34
C VAL A 113 -19.63 -5.55 10.45
N SER A 114 -19.74 -6.47 11.41
CA SER A 114 -21.01 -7.06 11.77
C SER A 114 -21.56 -6.36 13.01
N PRO A 115 -22.86 -6.00 13.05
CA PRO A 115 -23.49 -5.58 14.30
C PRO A 115 -23.34 -6.71 15.34
N SER A 116 -22.82 -6.38 16.53
CA SER A 116 -22.76 -7.34 17.63
C SER A 116 -24.19 -7.57 18.16
N PHE A 117 -24.67 -8.82 18.08
CA PHE A 117 -25.96 -9.21 18.66
C PHE A 117 -25.84 -9.59 20.15
N VAL A 118 -24.61 -9.69 20.67
CA VAL A 118 -24.35 -10.07 22.06
C VAL A 118 -24.35 -8.82 22.93
N LEU A 119 -25.42 -8.66 23.72
CA LEU A 119 -25.69 -7.53 24.64
C LEU A 119 -24.56 -7.22 25.65
N LEU A 120 -23.58 -8.11 25.80
CA LEU A 120 -22.46 -7.99 26.74
C LEU A 120 -21.16 -7.43 26.12
N LEU A 121 -21.04 -7.41 24.79
CA LEU A 121 -19.86 -6.88 24.08
C LEU A 121 -20.26 -5.68 23.23
N ARG A 122 -20.04 -4.48 23.77
CA ARG A 122 -20.29 -3.17 23.11
C ARG A 122 -19.39 -2.87 21.89
N CYS A 123 -18.64 -3.85 21.39
CA CYS A 123 -17.74 -3.66 20.25
C CYS A 123 -18.25 -4.47 19.05
N PRO A 124 -18.59 -3.82 17.92
CA PRO A 124 -18.92 -4.53 16.70
C PRO A 124 -17.70 -5.32 16.23
N GLY A 125 -17.90 -6.61 15.92
CA GLY A 125 -16.84 -7.49 15.43
C GLY A 125 -16.31 -7.00 14.07
N LYS A 126 -14.99 -6.85 13.95
CA LYS A 126 -14.30 -6.60 12.68
C LYS A 126 -13.75 -7.93 12.18
N ILE A 127 -14.23 -8.41 11.04
CA ILE A 127 -13.80 -9.68 10.44
C ILE A 127 -13.01 -9.36 9.18
N PRO A 128 -11.68 -9.56 9.14
CA PRO A 128 -10.91 -9.33 7.93
C PRO A 128 -11.38 -10.29 6.83
N PHE A 129 -11.57 -9.76 5.62
CA PHE A 129 -12.09 -10.51 4.47
C PHE A 129 -11.28 -10.27 3.19
N LEU A 130 -10.49 -9.20 3.11
CA LEU A 130 -9.68 -8.84 1.94
C LEU A 130 -8.28 -8.44 2.39
N TRP A 131 -7.25 -8.94 1.70
CA TRP A 131 -5.85 -8.56 1.90
C TRP A 131 -5.27 -8.09 0.58
N LEU A 132 -4.54 -6.98 0.64
CA LEU A 132 -3.90 -6.29 -0.48
C LEU A 132 -2.43 -6.10 -0.10
N GLY A 133 -1.54 -6.88 -0.69
CA GLY A 133 -0.10 -6.82 -0.44
C GLY A 133 0.68 -6.65 -1.74
N ILE A 134 1.99 -6.47 -1.62
CA ILE A 134 2.88 -6.38 -2.78
C ILE A 134 3.89 -7.52 -2.67
N SER A 135 4.03 -8.29 -3.74
CA SER A 135 5.02 -9.37 -3.81
C SER A 135 6.44 -8.78 -3.84
N PRO A 136 7.46 -9.56 -3.45
CA PRO A 136 8.85 -9.14 -3.61
C PRO A 136 9.20 -8.71 -5.05
N ALA A 137 8.55 -9.32 -6.05
CA ALA A 137 8.68 -8.97 -7.47
C ALA A 137 7.98 -7.65 -7.86
N GLY A 138 7.28 -7.00 -6.93
CA GLY A 138 6.53 -5.76 -7.17
C GLY A 138 5.13 -5.96 -7.76
N GLY A 139 4.64 -7.20 -7.82
CA GLY A 139 3.27 -7.50 -8.25
C GLY A 139 2.27 -7.24 -7.13
N ALA A 140 1.04 -6.85 -7.49
CA ALA A 140 -0.05 -6.79 -6.53
C ALA A 140 -0.47 -8.21 -6.12
N LEU A 141 -0.62 -8.45 -4.82
CA LEU A 141 -1.12 -9.68 -4.23
C LEU A 141 -2.45 -9.40 -3.55
N THR A 142 -3.49 -10.09 -3.97
CA THR A 142 -4.85 -9.81 -3.52
C THR A 142 -5.58 -11.09 -3.19
N TYR A 143 -6.03 -11.21 -1.94
CA TYR A 143 -6.63 -12.43 -1.40
C TYR A 143 -7.92 -12.11 -0.66
N LEU A 144 -8.93 -12.96 -0.83
CA LEU A 144 -10.11 -13.02 0.02
C LEU A 144 -9.99 -14.16 1.01
N HIS A 145 -10.49 -13.95 2.23
CA HIS A 145 -10.77 -15.04 3.15
C HIS A 145 -12.29 -15.22 3.20
N PRO A 146 -12.81 -16.43 2.93
CA PRO A 146 -14.25 -16.68 2.88
C PRO A 146 -14.95 -16.45 4.22
N GLY A 147 -14.20 -16.35 5.33
CA GLY A 147 -14.70 -15.92 6.63
C GLY A 147 -15.73 -16.89 7.20
N ARG A 148 -15.28 -17.93 7.89
CA ARG A 148 -16.18 -18.72 8.74
C ARG A 148 -16.70 -17.81 9.85
N LEU A 149 -18.01 -17.65 9.91
CA LEU A 149 -18.71 -16.64 10.71
C LEU A 149 -18.54 -16.78 12.25
N PHE A 150 -17.78 -17.77 12.76
CA PHE A 150 -17.90 -18.22 14.15
C PHE A 150 -16.62 -18.49 14.96
N ASP A 151 -15.40 -18.34 14.43
CA ASP A 151 -14.19 -18.70 15.21
C ASP A 151 -13.25 -17.51 15.48
N TYR A 152 -13.39 -17.00 16.72
CA TYR A 152 -12.41 -16.35 17.61
C TYR A 152 -12.01 -14.85 17.47
N PRO A 153 -11.70 -14.20 18.63
CA PRO A 153 -11.25 -12.81 18.73
C PRO A 153 -9.72 -12.65 18.88
N ALA A 154 -8.92 -13.67 18.61
CA ALA A 154 -7.48 -13.65 18.87
C ALA A 154 -6.71 -14.32 17.73
N CYS A 155 -6.30 -13.53 16.75
CA CYS A 155 -5.05 -13.69 16.00
C CYS A 155 -5.07 -12.78 14.77
N LEU A 156 -4.63 -11.53 14.95
CA LEU A 156 -4.07 -10.78 13.84
C LEU A 156 -2.68 -11.36 13.43
N ASP A 157 -2.12 -12.26 14.24
CA ASP A 157 -0.75 -12.78 14.16
C ASP A 157 -0.63 -14.26 13.75
N LYS A 158 -1.74 -15.00 13.54
CA LYS A 158 -1.61 -16.32 12.89
C LYS A 158 -1.50 -16.09 11.39
N ALA A 159 -0.32 -16.41 10.85
CA ALA A 159 -0.11 -16.56 9.42
C ALA A 159 -1.29 -17.35 8.83
N LEU A 160 -2.01 -16.71 7.91
CA LEU A 160 -3.05 -17.33 7.11
C LEU A 160 -2.44 -18.61 6.51
N SER A 161 -3.08 -19.76 6.69
CA SER A 161 -2.70 -20.95 5.93
C SER A 161 -3.07 -20.69 4.47
N ASP A 162 -2.15 -20.95 3.53
CA ASP A 162 -2.36 -20.75 2.09
C ASP A 162 -3.61 -21.50 1.58
N SER A 163 -4.06 -22.54 2.28
CA SER A 163 -5.23 -23.35 1.93
C SER A 163 -6.59 -22.67 2.19
N ASP A 164 -6.64 -21.56 2.92
CA ASP A 164 -7.90 -20.89 3.33
C ASP A 164 -8.15 -19.55 2.62
N VAL A 165 -7.29 -19.18 1.67
CA VAL A 165 -7.37 -17.89 0.96
C VAL A 165 -7.67 -18.07 -0.54
N ILE A 166 -8.55 -17.23 -1.05
CA ILE A 166 -8.98 -17.22 -2.45
C ILE A 166 -8.25 -16.06 -3.15
N PRO A 167 -7.40 -16.31 -4.16
CA PRO A 167 -6.79 -15.23 -4.92
C PRO A 167 -7.88 -14.49 -5.69
N VAL A 168 -7.82 -13.17 -5.69
CA VAL A 168 -8.81 -12.33 -6.36
C VAL A 168 -8.16 -11.27 -7.22
N THR A 169 -8.90 -10.76 -8.19
CA THR A 169 -8.56 -9.57 -8.96
C THR A 169 -9.49 -8.43 -8.53
N ILE A 170 -8.94 -7.22 -8.42
CA ILE A 170 -9.71 -6.01 -8.11
C ILE A 170 -9.72 -5.09 -9.32
N SER A 171 -10.91 -4.85 -9.85
CA SER A 171 -11.15 -4.03 -11.03
C SER A 171 -11.90 -2.77 -10.63
N PHE A 172 -11.29 -1.60 -10.80
CA PHE A 172 -11.92 -0.32 -10.48
C PHE A 172 -12.90 0.09 -11.59
N MET A 173 -14.15 0.33 -11.22
CA MET A 173 -15.18 0.90 -12.08
C MET A 173 -15.37 2.38 -11.75
N GLY A 174 -14.53 3.21 -12.36
CA GLY A 174 -14.42 4.63 -12.02
C GLY A 174 -13.81 4.84 -10.63
N CYS A 175 -14.15 5.95 -9.97
CA CYS A 175 -13.51 6.36 -8.71
C CYS A 175 -14.23 5.87 -7.45
N LYS A 176 -15.43 5.29 -7.59
CA LYS A 176 -16.35 5.01 -6.46
C LYS A 176 -16.82 3.57 -6.37
N HIS A 177 -16.50 2.75 -7.36
CA HIS A 177 -16.91 1.37 -7.40
C HIS A 177 -15.71 0.52 -7.78
N PHE A 178 -15.66 -0.69 -7.24
CA PHE A 178 -14.73 -1.72 -7.66
C PHE A 178 -15.43 -3.07 -7.59
N ILE A 179 -15.00 -3.96 -8.46
CA ILE A 179 -15.42 -5.35 -8.48
C ILE A 179 -14.26 -6.18 -7.92
N ILE A 180 -14.60 -7.19 -7.13
CA ILE A 180 -13.68 -8.24 -6.71
C ILE A 180 -14.11 -9.51 -7.42
N GLU A 181 -13.20 -10.09 -8.21
CA GLU A 181 -13.44 -11.31 -8.98
C GLU A 181 -12.47 -12.39 -8.53
N GLU A 182 -12.91 -13.64 -8.42
CA GLU A 182 -12.02 -14.74 -8.09
C GLU A 182 -11.08 -15.04 -9.27
N SER A 183 -9.78 -15.12 -8.99
CA SER A 183 -8.76 -15.41 -9.99
C SER A 183 -8.70 -16.93 -10.20
N LEU A 184 -9.37 -17.43 -11.23
CA LEU A 184 -9.36 -18.86 -11.59
C LEU A 184 -7.99 -19.36 -12.10
N SER A 185 -7.04 -18.47 -12.33
CA SER A 185 -5.74 -18.74 -12.95
C SER A 185 -4.71 -19.46 -12.07
N PHE A 186 -5.06 -19.89 -10.85
CA PHE A 186 -4.16 -20.67 -10.00
C PHE A 186 -4.42 -22.19 -10.04
N ALA A 187 -5.45 -22.66 -10.77
CA ALA A 187 -5.80 -24.07 -10.83
C ALA A 187 -5.01 -24.90 -11.87
N GLU A 188 -4.14 -24.28 -12.69
CA GLU A 188 -3.47 -24.97 -13.81
C GLU A 188 -1.97 -25.29 -13.57
N ILE A 189 -1.41 -25.07 -12.37
CA ILE A 189 0.00 -25.44 -12.06
C ILE A 189 0.09 -26.55 -11.00
N SER A 190 -0.94 -27.41 -10.93
CA SER A 190 -0.84 -28.68 -10.21
C SER A 190 -1.49 -29.79 -11.02
N SER A 191 -0.82 -30.17 -12.11
CA SER A 191 -0.98 -31.48 -12.75
C SER A 191 0.39 -32.05 -13.06
#